data_AF-A0A962D299-F1
#
_entry.id   AF-A0A962D299-F1
#
_cell.length_a   1.000
_cell.length_b   1.000
_cell.length_c   1.000
_cell.angle_alpha   90.00
_cell.angle_beta   90.00
_cell.angle_gamma   90.00
#
_symmetry.space_group_name_H-M   'P 1'
#
loop_
_entity.id
_entity.type
_entity.pdbx_description
1 polymer ?
#
loop_
_entity_poly.entity_id
_entity_poly.type
_entity_poly.pdbx_seq_one_letter_code
_entity_poly.pdbx_strand_id
1 'polypeptide(L)'
;MSIKSDQWIRRMAEKERMIEPFESGQVRQNAAGGRLISYGTSSYGYDVRCADEFKIFTNINSAIVDPKNFDRNSFVDFKGPVCIIPPNSFCLARTVEYFRIPRRVLTICVGKSTYARCGI
;
A
#
# COMPACT_ATOMS: atom_id res chain seq x y z
N MET A 1 -20.66 -13.29 2.16
CA MET A 1 -19.59 -12.54 2.87
C MET A 1 -20.01 -11.09 2.94
N SER A 2 -19.91 -10.44 4.10
CA SER A 2 -20.24 -9.02 4.28
C SER A 2 -18.98 -8.19 4.55
N ILE A 3 -19.02 -6.90 4.22
CA ILE A 3 -17.96 -5.94 4.57
C ILE A 3 -17.87 -5.86 6.09
N LYS A 4 -16.65 -5.90 6.63
CA LYS A 4 -16.39 -5.88 8.06
C LYS A 4 -16.21 -4.44 8.55
N SER A 5 -16.77 -4.14 9.72
CA SER A 5 -16.64 -2.84 10.38
C SER A 5 -15.27 -2.65 11.03
N ASP A 6 -14.95 -1.40 11.34
CA ASP A 6 -13.80 -0.97 12.13
C ASP A 6 -13.61 -1.78 13.42
N GLN A 7 -14.69 -2.02 14.18
CA GLN A 7 -14.66 -2.81 15.42
C GLN A 7 -14.18 -4.24 15.19
N TRP A 8 -14.62 -4.86 14.10
CA TRP A 8 -14.16 -6.19 13.72
C TRP A 8 -12.69 -6.16 13.33
N ILE A 9 -12.27 -5.17 12.53
CA ILE A 9 -10.88 -5.02 12.08
C ILE A 9 -9.94 -4.85 13.27
N ARG A 10 -10.26 -3.95 14.21
CA ARG A 10 -9.49 -3.73 15.46
C ARG A 10 -9.32 -5.03 16.24
N ARG A 11 -10.43 -5.73 16.49
CA ARG A 11 -10.40 -7.00 17.22
C ARG A 11 -9.51 -8.04 16.56
N MET A 12 -9.55 -8.15 15.23
CA MET A 12 -8.71 -9.11 14.49
C MET A 12 -7.24 -8.70 14.46
N ALA A 13 -6.95 -7.40 14.38
CA ALA A 13 -5.57 -6.92 14.46
C ALA A 13 -4.97 -7.17 15.85
N GLU A 14 -5.70 -6.86 16.92
CA GLU A 14 -5.24 -7.00 18.31
C GLU A 14 -5.14 -8.47 18.76
N LYS A 15 -6.13 -9.31 18.44
CA LYS A 15 -6.19 -10.69 18.94
C LYS A 15 -5.50 -11.71 18.04
N GLU A 16 -5.55 -11.50 16.73
CA GLU A 16 -5.08 -12.47 15.73
C GLU A 16 -3.89 -11.96 14.92
N ARG A 17 -3.35 -10.77 15.25
CA ARG A 17 -2.25 -10.11 14.52
C ARG A 17 -2.50 -10.03 13.02
N MET A 18 -3.76 -9.78 12.64
CA MET A 18 -4.17 -9.70 11.24
C MET A 18 -3.42 -8.61 10.46
N ILE A 19 -3.04 -7.51 11.12
CA ILE A 19 -2.33 -6.37 10.56
C ILE A 19 -1.20 -5.98 11.54
N GLU A 20 0.02 -5.78 11.06
CA GLU A 20 1.16 -5.42 11.91
C GLU A 20 2.21 -4.60 11.14
N PRO A 21 2.61 -3.40 11.60
CA PRO A 21 2.04 -2.64 12.72
C PRO A 21 0.58 -2.20 12.46
N PHE A 22 -0.21 -1.99 13.52
CA PHE A 22 -1.63 -1.65 13.44
C PHE A 22 -1.95 -0.29 14.08
N GLU A 23 -2.72 0.53 13.37
CA GLU A 23 -3.31 1.77 13.90
C GLU A 23 -4.83 1.65 14.06
N SER A 24 -5.31 1.77 15.31
CA SER A 24 -6.73 1.62 15.63
C SER A 24 -7.59 2.79 15.15
N GLY A 25 -6.99 3.93 14.78
CA GLY A 25 -7.67 5.13 14.30
C GLY A 25 -7.04 5.70 13.05
N GLN A 26 -7.65 6.77 12.52
CA GLN A 26 -7.12 7.51 11.38
C GLN A 26 -6.02 8.47 11.83
N VAL A 27 -4.81 8.27 11.33
CA VAL A 27 -3.69 9.20 11.48
C VAL A 27 -3.70 10.16 10.30
N ARG A 28 -3.66 11.47 10.58
CA ARG A 28 -3.73 12.54 9.55
C ARG A 28 -2.60 13.56 9.61
N GLN A 29 -1.78 13.49 10.66
CA GLN A 29 -0.66 14.38 10.90
C GLN A 29 0.57 13.56 11.31
N ASN A 30 1.75 14.04 10.94
CA ASN A 30 3.01 13.48 11.44
C ASN A 30 3.35 14.06 12.84
N ALA A 31 4.42 13.57 13.45
CA ALA A 31 4.87 14.01 14.77
C ALA A 31 5.22 15.51 14.85
N ALA A 32 5.53 16.15 13.72
CA ALA A 32 5.81 17.58 13.63
C ALA A 32 4.56 18.43 13.30
N GLY A 33 3.36 17.84 13.31
CA GLY A 33 2.08 18.51 13.01
C GLY A 33 1.83 18.75 11.51
N GLY A 34 2.70 18.28 10.63
CA GLY A 34 2.52 18.34 9.19
C GLY A 34 1.42 17.39 8.71
N ARG A 35 0.59 17.85 7.76
CA ARG A 35 -0.45 17.00 7.15
C ARG A 35 0.17 15.86 6.35
N LEU A 36 -0.44 14.68 6.41
CA LEU A 36 -0.08 13.52 5.60
C LEU A 36 -1.30 12.93 4.88
N ILE A 37 -1.05 12.08 3.88
CA ILE A 37 -2.09 11.23 3.30
C ILE A 37 -2.48 10.22 4.38
N SER A 38 -3.73 10.31 4.86
CA SER A 38 -4.15 9.59 6.06
C SER A 38 -4.03 8.06 5.92
N TYR A 39 -3.79 7.39 7.04
CA TYR A 39 -3.72 5.93 7.13
C TYR A 39 -4.35 5.41 8.43
N GLY A 40 -4.48 4.08 8.55
CA GLY A 40 -5.05 3.39 9.70
C GLY A 40 -6.52 3.01 9.53
N THR A 41 -7.16 2.60 10.62
CA THR A 41 -8.53 2.03 10.58
C THR A 41 -9.57 3.07 10.14
N SER A 42 -10.36 2.72 9.13
CA SER A 42 -11.54 3.46 8.65
C SER A 42 -12.82 2.71 9.00
N SER A 43 -14.00 3.31 8.82
CA SER A 43 -15.29 2.76 9.28
C SER A 43 -15.56 1.32 8.79
N TYR A 44 -15.12 0.98 7.58
CA TYR A 44 -15.32 -0.32 6.93
C TYR A 44 -14.07 -0.80 6.17
N GLY A 45 -12.89 -0.40 6.61
CA GLY A 45 -11.65 -0.71 5.92
C GLY A 45 -10.42 -0.28 6.71
N TYR A 46 -9.24 -0.46 6.10
CA TYR A 46 -7.98 -0.08 6.68
C TYR A 46 -7.11 0.57 5.61
N ASP A 47 -6.70 1.82 5.83
CA ASP A 47 -5.83 2.55 4.93
C ASP A 47 -4.37 2.15 5.22
N VAL A 48 -3.71 1.51 4.26
CA VAL A 48 -2.30 1.08 4.37
C VAL A 48 -1.33 2.19 4.02
N ARG A 49 -0.08 2.06 4.50
CA ARG A 49 1.03 2.95 4.16
C ARG A 49 1.91 2.35 3.07
N CYS A 50 2.46 3.22 2.22
CA CYS A 50 3.53 2.86 1.30
C CYS A 50 4.88 2.89 2.04
N ALA A 51 5.70 1.85 1.88
CA ALA A 51 7.07 1.84 2.38
C ALA A 51 8.00 2.72 1.52
N ASP A 52 9.23 2.93 1.97
CA ASP A 52 10.23 3.78 1.33
C ASP A 52 11.05 3.05 0.24
N GLU A 53 10.68 1.82 -0.12
CA GLU A 53 11.38 0.97 -1.08
C GLU A 53 10.52 0.76 -2.33
N PHE A 54 11.06 1.19 -3.48
CA PHE A 54 10.38 1.22 -4.77
C PHE A 54 11.19 0.51 -5.84
N LYS A 55 10.48 -0.12 -6.80
CA LYS A 55 11.03 -0.62 -8.06
C LYS A 55 10.39 0.15 -9.20
N ILE A 56 11.14 1.04 -9.83
CA ILE A 56 10.64 1.91 -10.90
C ILE A 56 10.88 1.21 -12.24
N PHE A 57 9.83 1.01 -13.04
CA PHE A 57 9.95 0.34 -14.33
C PHE A 57 10.78 1.18 -15.32
N THR A 58 11.64 0.51 -16.08
CA THR A 58 12.44 1.09 -17.17
C THR A 58 12.45 0.16 -18.38
N ASN A 59 12.31 0.73 -19.57
CA ASN A 59 12.32 0.00 -20.85
C ASN A 59 13.68 0.04 -21.55
N ILE A 60 14.74 0.53 -20.89
CA ILE A 60 16.08 0.66 -21.49
C ILE A 60 16.61 -0.68 -22.01
N ASN A 61 16.33 -1.78 -21.30
CA ASN A 61 16.92 -3.10 -21.57
C ASN A 61 15.98 -4.05 -22.36
N SER A 62 14.67 -3.79 -22.41
CA SER A 62 13.69 -4.62 -23.12
C SER A 62 12.37 -3.87 -23.30
N ALA A 63 11.72 -4.04 -24.45
CA ALA A 63 10.37 -3.55 -24.72
C ALA A 63 9.26 -4.57 -24.36
N ILE A 64 9.63 -5.80 -24.02
CA ILE A 64 8.68 -6.89 -23.74
C ILE A 64 8.68 -7.18 -22.24
N VAL A 65 7.50 -7.14 -21.64
CA VAL A 65 7.26 -7.57 -20.26
C VAL A 65 6.68 -8.98 -20.29
N ASP A 66 7.40 -9.96 -19.73
CA ASP A 66 6.93 -11.33 -19.55
C ASP A 66 6.54 -11.57 -18.08
N PRO A 67 5.23 -11.65 -17.75
CA PRO A 67 4.78 -11.89 -16.38
C PRO A 67 5.20 -13.27 -15.83
N LYS A 68 5.52 -14.25 -16.69
CA LYS A 68 6.00 -15.58 -16.27
C LYS A 68 7.51 -15.58 -15.98
N ASN A 69 8.25 -14.63 -16.55
CA ASN A 69 9.68 -14.50 -16.37
C ASN A 69 10.04 -13.05 -15.97
N PHE A 70 9.80 -12.75 -14.69
CA PHE A 70 10.01 -11.41 -14.15
C PHE A 70 11.49 -10.99 -14.21
N ASP A 71 11.82 -10.08 -15.12
CA ASP A 71 13.18 -9.56 -15.30
C ASP A 71 13.46 -8.40 -14.33
N ARG A 72 14.42 -8.63 -13.42
CA ARG A 72 14.87 -7.60 -12.47
C ARG A 72 15.57 -6.43 -13.15
N ASN A 73 16.15 -6.63 -14.34
CA ASN A 73 16.83 -5.57 -15.10
C ASN A 73 15.85 -4.57 -15.75
N SER A 74 14.55 -4.87 -15.74
CA SER A 74 13.48 -3.95 -16.16
C SER A 74 13.09 -2.96 -15.05
N PHE A 75 13.78 -2.96 -13.92
CA PHE A 75 13.49 -2.08 -12.79
C PHE A 75 14.75 -1.40 -12.23
N VAL A 76 14.59 -0.16 -11.81
CA VAL A 76 15.56 0.57 -11.00
C VAL A 76 15.10 0.54 -9.55
N ASP A 77 15.95 0.04 -8.67
CA ASP A 77 15.72 0.07 -7.23
C ASP A 77 15.92 1.49 -6.69
N PHE A 78 14.93 1.99 -5.96
CA PHE A 78 14.98 3.30 -5.33
C PHE A 78 14.52 3.21 -3.87
N LYS A 79 15.32 3.79 -2.97
CA LYS A 79 14.96 3.92 -1.55
C LYS A 79 14.93 5.39 -1.16
N GLY A 80 13.77 5.87 -0.72
CA GLY A 80 13.62 7.27 -0.33
C GLY A 80 12.19 7.65 0.07
N PRO A 81 12.02 8.85 0.67
CA PRO A 81 10.74 9.30 1.20
C PRO A 81 9.71 9.68 0.11
N VAL A 82 10.17 9.95 -1.12
CA VAL A 82 9.33 10.34 -2.26
C VAL A 82 9.83 9.64 -3.51
N CYS A 83 8.97 8.85 -4.15
CA CYS A 83 9.24 8.21 -5.43
C CYS A 83 8.69 9.05 -6.58
N ILE A 84 9.50 9.26 -7.62
CA ILE A 84 9.09 9.93 -8.85
C ILE A 84 8.78 8.84 -9.89
N ILE A 85 7.52 8.77 -10.31
CA ILE A 85 7.08 7.83 -11.35
C ILE A 85 7.22 8.53 -12.71
N PRO A 86 7.98 7.97 -13.67
CA PRO A 86 8.07 8.53 -15.02
C PRO A 86 6.68 8.61 -15.68
N PRO A 87 6.44 9.61 -16.55
CA PRO A 87 5.16 9.77 -17.23
C PRO A 87 4.80 8.51 -18.02
N ASN A 88 3.53 8.10 -17.94
CA ASN A 88 2.99 6.91 -18.62
C ASN A 88 3.73 5.59 -18.28
N SER A 89 4.43 5.55 -17.15
CA SER A 89 5.09 4.36 -16.61
C SER A 89 4.44 3.94 -15.28
N PHE A 90 5.06 2.97 -14.58
CA PHE A 90 4.60 2.50 -13.27
C PHE A 90 5.78 2.19 -12.33
N CYS A 91 5.47 2.04 -11.05
CA CYS A 91 6.41 1.53 -10.06
C CYS A 91 5.74 0.49 -9.17
N LEU A 92 6.55 -0.38 -8.56
CA LEU A 92 6.12 -1.28 -7.50
C LEU A 92 6.63 -0.76 -6.15
N ALA A 93 5.84 -0.97 -5.11
CA ALA A 93 6.22 -0.73 -3.72
C ALA A 93 5.59 -1.82 -2.86
N ARG A 94 5.94 -1.82 -1.57
CA ARG A 94 5.31 -2.70 -0.57
C ARG A 94 4.60 -1.86 0.48
N THR A 95 3.63 -2.47 1.17
CA THR A 95 3.03 -1.87 2.35
C THR A 95 4.04 -1.83 3.51
N VAL A 96 3.87 -0.86 4.41
CA VAL A 96 4.54 -0.89 5.72
C VAL A 96 3.95 -2.02 6.56
N GLU A 97 2.63 -2.20 6.48
CA GLU A 97 1.90 -3.24 7.20
C GLU A 97 2.12 -4.62 6.59
N TYR A 98 2.31 -5.61 7.45
CA TYR A 98 2.26 -7.02 7.14
C TYR A 98 0.88 -7.59 7.47
N PHE A 99 0.32 -8.39 6.56
CA PHE A 99 -1.03 -8.93 6.67
C PHE A 99 -1.02 -10.44 6.88
N ARG A 100 -1.82 -10.90 7.85
CA ARG A 100 -2.11 -12.32 8.11
C ARG A 100 -3.61 -12.54 7.93
N ILE A 101 -4.03 -12.76 6.69
CA ILE A 101 -5.46 -12.85 6.36
C ILE A 101 -6.04 -14.18 6.87
N PRO A 102 -7.07 -14.15 7.73
CA PRO A 102 -7.70 -15.37 8.23
C PRO A 102 -8.35 -16.18 7.10
N ARG A 103 -8.38 -17.51 7.22
CA ARG A 103 -8.89 -18.43 6.19
C ARG A 103 -10.31 -18.12 5.68
N ARG A 104 -11.15 -17.46 6.49
CA ARG A 104 -12.55 -17.12 6.15
C ARG A 104 -12.72 -15.68 5.66
N VAL A 105 -11.64 -15.02 5.27
CA VAL A 105 -11.62 -13.60 4.91
C VAL A 105 -10.99 -13.44 3.53
N LEU A 106 -11.60 -12.58 2.72
CA LEU A 106 -11.06 -12.09 1.46
C LEU A 106 -11.02 -10.56 1.55
N THR A 107 -9.94 -9.96 1.05
CA THR A 107 -9.74 -8.50 1.05
C THR A 107 -9.71 -7.96 -0.37
N ILE A 108 -10.22 -6.75 -0.56
CA ILE A 108 -10.09 -5.98 -1.80
C ILE A 108 -9.34 -4.70 -1.44
N CYS A 109 -8.35 -4.32 -2.26
CA CYS A 109 -7.60 -3.08 -2.11
C CYS A 109 -8.04 -2.08 -3.18
N VAL A 110 -8.26 -0.83 -2.78
CA VAL A 110 -8.67 0.27 -3.67
C VAL A 110 -7.78 1.49 -3.46
N GLY A 111 -7.49 2.21 -4.54
CA GLY A 111 -6.70 3.45 -4.48
C GLY A 111 -7.42 4.56 -3.72
N LYS A 112 -6.65 5.37 -2.98
CA LYS A 112 -7.20 6.56 -2.33
C LYS A 112 -7.44 7.68 -3.34
N SER A 113 -8.50 8.46 -3.10
CA SER A 113 -8.88 9.58 -3.96
C SER A 113 -7.79 10.64 -4.14
N THR A 114 -6.86 10.79 -3.18
CA THR A 114 -5.70 11.67 -3.34
C THR A 114 -4.83 11.28 -4.53
N TYR A 115 -4.58 9.99 -4.73
CA TYR A 115 -3.79 9.49 -5.87
C TYR A 115 -4.64 9.41 -7.14
N ALA A 116 -5.86 8.86 -7.04
CA ALA A 116 -6.74 8.71 -8.19
C ALA A 116 -7.08 10.04 -8.90
N ARG A 117 -7.22 11.15 -8.14
CA ARG A 117 -7.47 12.48 -8.72
C ARG A 117 -6.27 13.04 -9.50
N CYS A 118 -5.08 12.47 -9.33
CA CYS A 118 -3.87 12.84 -10.07
C CYS A 118 -3.55 11.85 -11.21
N GLY A 119 -4.45 10.91 -11.52
CA GLY A 119 -4.22 9.90 -12.57
C GLY A 119 -3.29 8.77 -12.14
N ILE A 120 -3.18 8.52 -10.84
CA ILE A 120 -2.41 7.40 -10.24
C ILE A 120 -3.38 6.32 -9.77
#